data_AF-A0A7T8H0H5-F1
#
_entry.id   AF-A0A7T8H0H5-F1
#
_cell.length_a   1.000
_cell.length_b   1.000
_cell.length_c   1.000
_cell.angle_alpha   90.00
_cell.angle_beta   90.00
_cell.angle_gamma   90.00
#
_symmetry.space_group_name_H-M   'P 1'
#
loop_
_entity.id
_entity.type
_entity.pdbx_description
1 polymer ?
#
loop_
_entity_poly.entity_id
_entity_poly.type
_entity_poly.pdbx_seq_one_letter_code
_entity_poly.pdbx_strand_id
1 'polypeptide(L)'
;AQGSLEEGRKAYDAFLDRFPYCYGYWKKYADLEKRNGESSSPERVIGVFERGIESIPSREIYGYTISIICEKNSTMKPKKERGMQRMKTLFGSFMSWRSDKLWDHYVKWETSLGHFESVLRLYDRILRNPTQGLTHQFEMFRDFVKEHRPKEILGAREFLDVKKEDKPESEPAPDGESTEEEDIAMKEKIIFSRKGVYKATESFVQERWKFEDNIKRPYFHMKPLERGQLKNWVEYLDYEIAQVADKAKQREKNEDEAVLFERCLIACALYEEFWFKYIDWLKSRKGEDLRDKIRD
;
A
#
# COMPACT_ATOMS: atom_id res chain seq x y z
N ALA A 1 -30.91 -24.79 -2.45
CA ALA A 1 -29.63 -24.09 -2.65
C ALA A 1 -29.76 -22.57 -2.47
N GLN A 2 -30.64 -21.88 -3.21
CA GLN A 2 -30.79 -20.41 -3.12
C GLN A 2 -31.26 -19.88 -1.74
N GLY A 3 -32.19 -20.55 -1.04
CA GLY A 3 -32.63 -20.13 0.29
C GLY A 3 -31.49 -20.09 1.33
N SER A 4 -30.60 -21.08 1.30
CA SER A 4 -29.43 -21.16 2.19
C SER A 4 -28.37 -20.09 1.89
N LEU A 5 -28.28 -19.61 0.64
CA LEU A 5 -27.37 -18.53 0.26
C LEU A 5 -27.86 -17.16 0.76
N GLU A 6 -29.15 -16.86 0.58
CA GLU A 6 -29.75 -15.61 1.06
C GLU A 6 -29.76 -15.51 2.59
N GLU A 7 -30.04 -16.62 3.27
CA GLU A 7 -29.90 -16.70 4.74
C GLU A 7 -28.46 -16.48 5.17
N GLY A 8 -27.50 -17.09 4.46
CA GLY A 8 -26.07 -16.87 4.69
C GLY A 8 -25.67 -15.40 4.52
N ARG A 9 -26.13 -14.73 3.44
CA ARG A 9 -25.89 -13.30 3.21
C ARG A 9 -26.41 -12.45 4.37
N LYS A 10 -27.68 -12.61 4.73
CA LYS A 10 -28.29 -11.89 5.87
C LYS A 10 -27.52 -12.09 7.16
N ALA A 11 -27.08 -13.32 7.45
CA ALA A 11 -26.31 -13.61 8.65
C ALA A 11 -24.93 -12.93 8.64
N TYR A 12 -24.20 -12.97 7.51
CA TYR A 12 -22.91 -12.30 7.40
C TYR A 12 -23.05 -10.78 7.42
N ASP A 13 -24.03 -10.22 6.72
CA ASP A 13 -24.29 -8.77 6.71
C ASP A 13 -24.60 -8.27 8.12
N ALA A 14 -25.51 -8.91 8.87
CA ALA A 14 -25.83 -8.53 10.24
C ALA A 14 -24.64 -8.69 11.21
N PHE A 15 -23.82 -9.72 11.03
CA PHE A 15 -22.64 -9.93 11.87
C PHE A 15 -21.55 -8.89 11.59
N LEU A 16 -21.25 -8.62 10.33
CA LEU A 16 -20.17 -7.74 9.91
C LEU A 16 -20.51 -6.26 10.07
N ASP A 17 -21.79 -5.90 10.04
CA ASP A 17 -22.27 -4.58 10.46
C ASP A 17 -21.90 -4.28 11.93
N ARG A 18 -22.04 -5.29 12.80
CA ARG A 18 -21.71 -5.16 14.22
C ARG A 18 -20.25 -5.39 14.57
N PHE A 19 -19.56 -6.25 13.82
CA PHE A 19 -18.17 -6.64 14.08
C PHE A 19 -17.29 -6.54 12.83
N PRO A 20 -17.14 -5.33 12.25
CA PRO A 20 -16.48 -5.15 10.96
C PRO A 20 -15.00 -5.56 10.99
N TYR A 21 -14.34 -5.46 12.14
CA TYR A 21 -12.89 -5.74 12.34
C TYR A 21 -12.54 -7.23 12.20
N CYS A 22 -13.54 -8.11 12.13
CA CYS A 22 -13.37 -9.55 11.99
C CYS A 22 -13.06 -9.97 10.54
N TYR A 23 -11.91 -9.55 9.97
CA TYR A 23 -11.52 -9.81 8.58
C TYR A 23 -11.69 -11.27 8.11
N GLY A 24 -11.49 -12.25 9.00
CA GLY A 24 -11.67 -13.66 8.68
C GLY A 24 -13.10 -14.03 8.26
N TYR A 25 -14.10 -13.29 8.74
CA TYR A 25 -15.51 -13.50 8.37
C TYR A 25 -15.84 -12.85 7.03
N TRP A 26 -15.23 -11.70 6.69
CA TRP A 26 -15.26 -11.17 5.32
C TRP A 26 -14.74 -12.19 4.31
N LYS A 27 -13.64 -12.87 4.63
CA LYS A 27 -13.13 -13.97 3.80
C LYS A 27 -14.11 -15.15 3.71
N LYS A 28 -14.67 -15.61 4.82
CA LYS A 28 -15.65 -16.71 4.81
C LYS A 28 -16.90 -16.36 4.00
N TYR A 29 -17.33 -15.11 4.05
CA TYR A 29 -18.44 -14.60 3.25
C TYR A 29 -18.09 -14.59 1.76
N ALA A 30 -16.93 -14.07 1.39
CA ALA A 30 -16.44 -14.14 0.02
C ALA A 30 -16.32 -15.59 -0.49
N ASP A 31 -15.87 -16.52 0.36
CA ASP A 31 -15.80 -17.95 0.05
C ASP A 31 -17.20 -18.59 -0.07
N LEU A 32 -18.21 -18.10 0.65
CA LEU A 32 -19.62 -18.49 0.47
C LEU A 32 -20.14 -18.06 -0.90
N GLU A 33 -19.87 -16.81 -1.30
CA GLU A 33 -20.23 -16.31 -2.64
C GLU A 33 -19.53 -17.13 -3.73
N LYS A 34 -18.23 -17.44 -3.55
CA LYS A 34 -17.43 -18.20 -4.52
C LYS A 34 -18.00 -19.60 -4.80
N ARG A 35 -18.48 -20.30 -3.77
CA ARG A 35 -18.91 -21.71 -3.85
C ARG A 35 -20.22 -21.94 -4.63
N ASN A 36 -21.06 -20.92 -4.81
CA ASN A 36 -22.42 -21.10 -5.35
C ASN A 36 -22.55 -20.86 -6.87
N GLY A 37 -21.61 -21.44 -7.65
CA GLY A 37 -21.69 -21.75 -9.10
C GLY A 37 -22.44 -20.76 -10.01
N GLU A 38 -23.76 -20.93 -10.12
CA GLU A 38 -24.62 -20.17 -11.05
C GLU A 38 -24.85 -18.71 -10.66
N SER A 39 -24.63 -18.32 -9.39
CA SER A 39 -24.68 -16.93 -8.90
C SER A 39 -23.31 -16.35 -8.55
N SER A 40 -22.24 -17.14 -8.72
CA SER A 40 -20.86 -16.82 -8.34
C SER A 40 -20.20 -15.93 -9.39
N SER A 41 -20.66 -14.68 -9.47
CA SER A 41 -19.97 -13.66 -10.25
C SER A 41 -18.71 -13.22 -9.49
N PRO A 42 -17.53 -13.15 -10.14
CA PRO A 42 -16.33 -12.52 -9.58
C PRO A 42 -16.58 -11.17 -8.93
N GLU A 43 -17.52 -10.41 -9.50
CA GLU A 43 -17.91 -9.09 -9.04
C GLU A 43 -18.61 -9.15 -7.67
N ARG A 44 -19.36 -10.21 -7.34
CA ARG A 44 -19.93 -10.39 -5.99
C ARG A 44 -18.86 -10.67 -4.95
N VAL A 45 -17.90 -11.54 -5.27
CA VAL A 45 -16.77 -11.85 -4.37
C VAL A 45 -15.94 -10.58 -4.13
N ILE A 46 -15.65 -9.83 -5.18
CA ILE A 46 -14.94 -8.55 -5.07
C ILE A 46 -15.78 -7.55 -4.27
N GLY A 47 -17.09 -7.46 -4.51
CA GLY A 47 -17.99 -6.56 -3.78
C GLY A 47 -18.05 -6.84 -2.27
N VAL A 48 -17.95 -8.10 -1.85
CA VAL A 48 -17.82 -8.44 -0.41
C VAL A 48 -16.53 -7.86 0.16
N PHE A 49 -15.41 -7.96 -0.54
CA PHE A 49 -14.16 -7.39 -0.06
C PHE A 49 -14.10 -5.87 -0.17
N GLU A 50 -14.68 -5.26 -1.20
CA GLU A 50 -14.80 -3.79 -1.34
C GLU A 50 -15.56 -3.20 -0.15
N ARG A 51 -16.70 -3.80 0.25
CA ARG A 51 -17.41 -3.43 1.48
C ARG A 51 -16.55 -3.60 2.74
N GLY A 52 -15.76 -4.67 2.80
CA GLY A 52 -14.83 -4.89 3.90
C GLY A 52 -13.74 -3.81 3.99
N ILE A 53 -13.24 -3.32 2.85
CA ILE A 53 -12.23 -2.25 2.76
C ILE A 53 -12.80 -0.89 3.13
N GLU A 54 -14.06 -0.63 2.76
CA GLU A 54 -14.81 0.54 3.21
C GLU A 54 -15.03 0.50 4.72
N SER A 55 -15.31 -0.67 5.28
CA SER A 55 -15.55 -0.81 6.72
C SER A 55 -14.27 -0.74 7.56
N ILE A 56 -13.16 -1.32 7.07
CA ILE A 56 -11.89 -1.38 7.80
C ILE A 56 -10.64 -1.30 6.89
N PRO A 57 -9.56 -0.62 7.32
CA PRO A 57 -8.29 -0.63 6.62
C PRO A 57 -7.47 -1.93 6.90
N SER A 58 -8.08 -3.12 6.75
CA SER A 58 -7.40 -4.40 7.01
C SER A 58 -6.56 -4.88 5.83
N ARG A 59 -5.25 -4.97 6.05
CA ARG A 59 -4.26 -5.54 5.10
C ARG A 59 -4.71 -6.85 4.47
N GLU A 60 -5.29 -7.75 5.25
CA GLU A 60 -5.72 -9.07 4.81
C GLU A 60 -6.83 -8.97 3.76
N ILE A 61 -7.81 -8.07 3.95
CA ILE A 61 -8.88 -7.81 2.99
C ILE A 61 -8.32 -7.21 1.70
N TYR A 62 -7.39 -6.26 1.79
CA TYR A 62 -6.66 -5.74 0.62
C TYR A 62 -5.96 -6.86 -0.13
N GLY A 63 -5.24 -7.75 0.58
CA GLY A 63 -4.53 -8.86 -0.02
C GLY A 63 -5.43 -9.84 -0.78
N TYR A 64 -6.59 -10.19 -0.21
CA TYR A 64 -7.57 -11.02 -0.92
C TYR A 64 -8.13 -10.32 -2.16
N THR A 65 -8.43 -9.03 -2.06
CA THR A 65 -8.95 -8.23 -3.18
C THR A 65 -7.96 -8.19 -4.34
N ILE A 66 -6.69 -7.88 -4.03
CA ILE A 66 -5.61 -7.78 -5.02
C ILE A 66 -5.35 -9.14 -5.67
N SER A 67 -5.26 -10.22 -4.89
CA SER A 67 -5.10 -11.59 -5.43
C SER A 67 -6.21 -11.91 -6.43
N ILE A 68 -7.47 -11.61 -6.12
CA ILE A 68 -8.60 -11.87 -7.03
C ILE A 68 -8.54 -10.99 -8.28
N ILE A 69 -8.20 -9.70 -8.14
CA ILE A 69 -8.04 -8.78 -9.27
C ILE A 69 -6.92 -9.27 -10.20
N CYS A 70 -5.79 -9.70 -9.65
CA CYS A 70 -4.65 -10.22 -10.41
C CYS A 70 -4.96 -11.55 -11.09
N GLU A 71 -5.64 -12.49 -10.42
CA GLU A 71 -6.01 -13.79 -10.99
C GLU A 71 -7.04 -13.67 -12.12
N LYS A 72 -8.06 -12.80 -11.95
CA LYS A 72 -9.26 -12.80 -12.80
C LYS A 72 -9.24 -11.81 -13.96
N ASN A 73 -8.36 -10.79 -13.96
CA ASN A 73 -8.29 -9.81 -15.06
C ASN A 73 -7.40 -10.24 -16.23
N SER A 74 -7.17 -11.54 -16.40
CA SER A 74 -6.17 -12.08 -17.32
C SER A 74 -6.58 -12.17 -18.81
N THR A 75 -7.81 -11.85 -19.25
CA THR A 75 -8.18 -12.18 -20.67
C THR A 75 -9.03 -11.19 -21.48
N MET A 76 -9.61 -10.11 -20.94
CA MET A 76 -10.43 -9.16 -21.75
C MET A 76 -10.11 -7.67 -21.47
N LYS A 77 -9.97 -6.86 -22.54
CA LYS A 77 -9.62 -5.42 -22.48
C LYS A 77 -10.45 -4.58 -21.45
N PRO A 78 -11.80 -4.61 -21.43
CA PRO A 78 -12.56 -3.79 -20.47
C PRO A 78 -12.43 -4.27 -19.01
N LYS A 79 -12.10 -5.54 -18.77
CA LYS A 79 -11.82 -6.06 -17.42
C LYS A 79 -10.45 -5.59 -16.91
N LYS A 80 -9.47 -5.42 -17.81
CA LYS A 80 -8.14 -4.88 -17.49
C LYS A 80 -8.21 -3.42 -17.00
N GLU A 81 -8.95 -2.55 -17.68
CA GLU A 81 -9.10 -1.14 -17.27
C GLU A 81 -9.81 -0.98 -15.92
N ARG A 82 -10.88 -1.76 -15.69
CA ARG A 82 -11.58 -1.76 -14.40
C ARG A 82 -10.69 -2.28 -13.26
N GLY A 83 -9.90 -3.34 -13.52
CA GLY A 83 -8.88 -3.82 -12.60
C GLY A 83 -7.83 -2.77 -12.28
N MET A 84 -7.36 -2.02 -13.29
CA MET A 84 -6.42 -0.92 -13.13
C MET A 84 -6.94 0.17 -12.20
N GLN A 85 -8.18 0.63 -12.44
CA GLN A 85 -8.77 1.69 -11.63
C GLN A 85 -8.95 1.26 -10.17
N ARG A 86 -9.35 -0.01 -9.94
CA ARG A 86 -9.43 -0.61 -8.60
C ARG A 86 -8.07 -0.65 -7.93
N MET A 87 -7.03 -1.16 -8.60
CA MET A 87 -5.66 -1.20 -8.05
C MET A 87 -5.16 0.21 -7.72
N LYS A 88 -5.36 1.19 -8.59
CA LYS A 88 -4.97 2.59 -8.31
C LYS A 88 -5.66 3.15 -7.08
N THR A 89 -6.94 2.86 -6.90
CA THR A 89 -7.73 3.31 -5.73
C THR A 89 -7.27 2.61 -4.45
N LEU A 90 -7.10 1.29 -4.50
CA LEU A 90 -6.65 0.46 -3.37
C LEU A 90 -5.26 0.90 -2.88
N PHE A 91 -4.30 1.05 -3.79
CA PHE A 91 -2.93 1.44 -3.43
C PHE A 91 -2.76 2.94 -3.25
N GLY A 92 -3.72 3.77 -3.69
CA GLY A 92 -3.74 5.21 -3.44
C GLY A 92 -3.91 5.55 -1.96
N SER A 93 -4.62 4.69 -1.23
CA SER A 93 -4.98 4.90 0.17
C SER A 93 -4.32 3.92 1.15
N PHE A 94 -3.55 2.95 0.65
CA PHE A 94 -2.99 1.86 1.46
C PHE A 94 -1.48 2.05 1.68
N MET A 95 -1.14 2.66 2.80
CA MET A 95 0.23 2.71 3.33
C MET A 95 0.26 1.85 4.59
N SER A 96 0.84 0.65 4.49
CA SER A 96 0.96 -0.25 5.64
C SER A 96 2.34 -0.87 5.67
N TRP A 97 2.94 -0.98 6.85
CA TRP A 97 4.23 -1.62 7.08
C TRP A 97 4.40 -2.96 6.34
N ARG A 98 3.37 -3.83 6.34
CA ARG A 98 3.42 -5.16 5.70
C ARG A 98 2.80 -5.21 4.29
N SER A 99 2.75 -4.07 3.60
CA SER A 99 2.17 -3.97 2.25
C SER A 99 3.13 -4.38 1.13
N ASP A 100 4.40 -4.68 1.45
CA ASP A 100 5.48 -5.03 0.53
C ASP A 100 5.05 -6.00 -0.58
N LYS A 101 4.59 -7.19 -0.21
CA LYS A 101 4.12 -8.20 -1.19
C LYS A 101 3.01 -7.69 -2.10
N LEU A 102 2.14 -6.81 -1.63
CA LEU A 102 1.04 -6.28 -2.45
C LEU A 102 1.59 -5.40 -3.57
N TRP A 103 2.57 -4.55 -3.25
CA TRP A 103 3.27 -3.74 -4.24
C TRP A 103 3.98 -4.61 -5.26
N ASP A 104 4.63 -5.70 -4.84
CA ASP A 104 5.33 -6.62 -5.76
C ASP A 104 4.35 -7.25 -6.77
N HIS A 105 3.15 -7.64 -6.32
CA HIS A 105 2.10 -8.11 -7.22
C HIS A 105 1.64 -7.03 -8.18
N TYR A 106 1.51 -5.77 -7.71
CA TYR A 106 1.10 -4.66 -8.56
C TYR A 106 2.15 -4.33 -9.63
N VAL A 107 3.43 -4.28 -9.24
CA VAL A 107 4.56 -4.12 -10.15
C VAL A 107 4.56 -5.23 -11.19
N LYS A 108 4.50 -6.50 -10.77
CA LYS A 108 4.45 -7.65 -11.68
C LYS A 108 3.29 -7.56 -12.68
N TRP A 109 2.12 -7.10 -12.22
CA TRP A 109 0.95 -6.93 -13.07
C TRP A 109 1.13 -5.81 -14.09
N GLU A 110 1.57 -4.61 -13.71
CA GLU A 110 1.83 -3.50 -14.66
C GLU A 110 2.96 -3.84 -15.64
N THR A 111 4.01 -4.53 -15.18
CA THR A 111 5.08 -5.05 -16.03
C THR A 111 4.52 -6.01 -17.07
N SER A 112 3.58 -6.89 -16.70
CA SER A 112 2.93 -7.81 -17.66
C SER A 112 2.08 -7.12 -18.72
N LEU A 113 1.71 -5.85 -18.50
CA LEU A 113 1.00 -5.02 -19.47
C LEU A 113 1.95 -4.22 -20.38
N GLY A 114 3.26 -4.23 -20.11
CA GLY A 114 4.27 -3.44 -20.82
C GLY A 114 4.25 -1.94 -20.49
N HIS A 115 3.59 -1.54 -19.40
CA HIS A 115 3.48 -0.14 -19.00
C HIS A 115 4.70 0.31 -18.16
N PHE A 116 5.90 0.25 -18.73
CA PHE A 116 7.13 0.44 -17.95
C PHE A 116 7.29 1.84 -17.32
N GLU A 117 6.81 2.90 -17.97
CA GLU A 117 6.73 4.23 -17.34
C GLU A 117 5.82 4.25 -16.08
N SER A 118 4.72 3.50 -16.11
CA SER A 118 3.87 3.32 -14.93
C SER A 118 4.56 2.51 -13.85
N VAL A 119 5.34 1.49 -14.22
CA VAL A 119 6.14 0.69 -13.27
C VAL A 119 7.19 1.57 -12.58
N LEU A 120 7.89 2.44 -13.31
CA LEU A 120 8.85 3.38 -12.71
C LEU A 120 8.16 4.31 -11.70
N ARG A 121 6.98 4.87 -12.07
CA ARG A 121 6.17 5.69 -11.15
C ARG A 121 5.68 4.91 -9.94
N LEU A 122 5.42 3.59 -10.06
CA LEU A 122 5.12 2.75 -8.92
C LEU A 122 6.32 2.59 -8.00
N TYR A 123 7.51 2.33 -8.53
CA TYR A 123 8.73 2.30 -7.71
C TYR A 123 9.00 3.62 -7.01
N ASP A 124 8.76 4.76 -7.67
CA ASP A 124 8.83 6.06 -7.01
C ASP A 124 7.91 6.16 -5.79
N ARG A 125 6.69 5.60 -5.85
CA ARG A 125 5.78 5.55 -4.70
C ARG A 125 6.26 4.56 -3.63
N ILE A 126 6.69 3.37 -4.05
CA ILE A 126 7.17 2.30 -3.15
C ILE A 126 8.37 2.77 -2.34
N LEU A 127 9.35 3.42 -2.98
CA LEU A 127 10.58 3.88 -2.31
C LEU A 127 10.35 5.02 -1.31
N ARG A 128 9.17 5.64 -1.32
CA ARG A 128 8.72 6.64 -0.33
C ARG A 128 7.86 6.03 0.78
N ASN A 129 7.53 4.75 0.69
CA ASN A 129 6.67 4.05 1.64
C ASN A 129 7.52 3.19 2.58
N PRO A 130 7.48 3.41 3.90
CA PRO A 130 8.26 2.63 4.86
C PRO A 130 7.64 1.25 5.07
N THR A 131 7.98 0.30 4.19
CA THR A 131 7.54 -1.10 4.27
C THR A 131 8.62 -1.99 4.90
N GLN A 132 8.20 -3.14 5.44
CA GLN A 132 9.10 -4.18 5.93
C GLN A 132 10.05 -4.70 4.83
N GLY A 133 9.59 -4.71 3.58
CA GLY A 133 10.32 -5.23 2.41
C GLY A 133 11.08 -4.17 1.62
N LEU A 134 11.24 -2.94 2.12
CA LEU A 134 11.77 -1.82 1.36
C LEU A 134 13.14 -2.11 0.69
N THR A 135 14.05 -2.80 1.39
CA THR A 135 15.36 -3.19 0.83
C THR A 135 15.21 -4.11 -0.38
N HIS A 136 14.38 -5.14 -0.27
CA HIS A 136 14.08 -6.03 -1.39
C HIS A 136 13.45 -5.27 -2.56
N GLN A 137 12.53 -4.34 -2.28
CA GLN A 137 11.87 -3.54 -3.30
C GLN A 137 12.84 -2.59 -4.02
N PHE A 138 13.86 -2.08 -3.32
CA PHE A 138 14.93 -1.31 -3.94
C PHE A 138 15.83 -2.18 -4.82
N GLU A 139 16.09 -3.43 -4.45
CA GLU A 139 16.81 -4.38 -5.32
C GLU A 139 16.01 -4.66 -6.60
N MET A 140 14.72 -4.96 -6.49
CA MET A 140 13.86 -5.16 -7.66
C MET A 140 13.80 -3.92 -8.56
N PHE A 141 13.76 -2.71 -7.98
CA PHE A 141 13.85 -1.46 -8.75
C PHE A 141 15.16 -1.38 -9.53
N ARG A 142 16.30 -1.70 -8.90
CA ARG A 142 17.60 -1.68 -9.58
C ARG A 142 17.64 -2.66 -10.73
N ASP A 143 17.09 -3.85 -10.55
CA ASP A 143 17.08 -4.87 -11.60
C ASP A 143 16.15 -4.47 -12.76
N PHE A 144 14.98 -3.90 -12.45
CA PHE A 144 14.10 -3.30 -13.45
C PHE A 144 14.80 -2.23 -14.30
N VAL A 145 15.53 -1.29 -13.68
CA VAL A 145 16.24 -0.24 -14.43
C VAL A 145 17.37 -0.82 -15.31
N LYS A 146 18.04 -1.89 -14.86
CA LYS A 146 19.07 -2.56 -15.66
C LYS A 146 18.48 -3.29 -16.87
N GLU A 147 17.32 -3.91 -16.72
CA GLU A 147 16.67 -4.74 -17.74
C GLU A 147 16.04 -3.93 -18.88
N HIS A 148 15.63 -2.67 -18.63
CA HIS A 148 14.91 -1.85 -19.61
C HIS A 148 15.72 -0.67 -20.15
N ARG A 149 15.40 -0.19 -21.36
CA ARG A 149 16.06 1.02 -21.89
C ARG A 149 15.50 2.28 -21.20
N PRO A 150 16.31 3.32 -20.93
CA PRO A 150 15.85 4.55 -20.31
C PRO A 150 14.65 5.20 -21.03
N LYS A 151 14.62 5.14 -22.36
CA LYS A 151 13.52 5.67 -23.20
C LYS A 151 12.19 4.91 -23.03
N GLU A 152 12.22 3.67 -22.57
CA GLU A 152 11.02 2.84 -22.33
C GLU A 152 10.40 3.12 -20.95
N ILE A 153 11.23 3.53 -19.98
CA ILE A 153 10.83 3.67 -18.58
C ILE A 153 10.64 5.13 -18.15
N LEU A 154 11.29 6.09 -18.82
CA LEU A 154 11.17 7.52 -18.52
C LEU A 154 10.11 8.18 -19.39
N GLY A 155 9.32 9.08 -18.79
CA GLY A 155 8.48 9.99 -19.55
C GLY A 155 9.33 10.95 -20.39
N ALA A 156 8.81 11.44 -21.52
CA ALA A 156 9.57 12.23 -22.49
C ALA A 156 10.30 13.44 -21.87
N ARG A 157 9.69 14.12 -20.88
CA ARG A 157 10.30 15.24 -20.17
C ARG A 157 11.46 14.80 -19.29
N GLU A 158 11.26 13.77 -18.47
CA GLU A 158 12.31 13.26 -17.55
C GLU A 158 13.49 12.71 -18.35
N PHE A 159 13.24 12.04 -19.47
CA PHE A 159 14.29 11.58 -20.38
C PHE A 159 15.16 12.73 -20.90
N LEU A 160 14.54 13.82 -21.36
CA LEU A 160 15.27 15.00 -21.83
C LEU A 160 16.07 15.69 -20.72
N ASP A 161 15.50 15.79 -19.52
CA ASP A 161 16.16 16.42 -18.37
C ASP A 161 17.40 15.60 -17.94
N VAL A 162 17.25 14.27 -17.85
CA VAL A 162 18.36 13.35 -17.52
C VAL A 162 19.47 13.44 -18.56
N LYS A 163 19.13 13.51 -19.86
CA LYS A 163 20.07 13.61 -20.98
C LYS A 163 20.83 14.94 -21.01
N LYS A 164 20.15 16.07 -20.77
CA LYS A 164 20.77 17.41 -20.74
C LYS A 164 21.80 17.57 -19.63
N GLU A 165 21.50 16.99 -18.47
CA GLU A 165 22.40 17.02 -17.32
C GLU A 165 23.63 16.10 -17.51
N ASP A 166 23.57 15.09 -18.40
CA ASP A 166 24.70 14.18 -18.68
C ASP A 166 25.66 14.75 -19.72
N LYS A 167 25.15 15.49 -20.72
CA LYS A 167 25.95 16.25 -21.69
C LYS A 167 25.27 17.59 -22.04
N PRO A 168 25.73 18.73 -21.48
CA PRO A 168 25.19 20.04 -21.84
C PRO A 168 25.53 20.48 -23.28
N GLU A 169 26.48 19.83 -23.96
CA GLU A 169 27.05 20.30 -25.24
C GLU A 169 27.09 19.26 -26.39
N SER A 170 26.52 18.06 -26.25
CA SER A 170 26.50 17.09 -27.37
C SER A 170 25.40 17.40 -28.38
N GLU A 171 25.76 17.52 -29.66
CA GLU A 171 24.80 17.60 -30.75
C GLU A 171 23.80 16.42 -30.68
N PRO A 172 22.50 16.66 -30.86
CA PRO A 172 21.51 15.60 -30.84
C PRO A 172 21.80 14.63 -31.98
N ALA A 173 22.00 13.35 -31.65
CA ALA A 173 22.15 12.29 -32.63
C ALA A 173 20.98 12.32 -33.64
N PRO A 174 21.23 12.08 -34.94
CA PRO A 174 20.25 12.32 -36.01
C PRO A 174 18.91 11.59 -35.87
N ASP A 175 18.90 10.46 -35.14
CA ASP A 175 17.72 9.59 -34.99
C ASP A 175 17.09 9.62 -33.58
N GLY A 176 17.62 10.41 -32.64
CA GLY A 176 17.07 10.46 -31.27
C GLY A 176 17.15 9.13 -30.50
N GLU A 177 18.02 8.21 -30.92
CA GLU A 177 18.46 7.03 -30.18
C GLU A 177 19.68 7.37 -29.33
N SER A 178 19.73 6.85 -28.11
CA SER A 178 20.90 6.91 -27.22
C SER A 178 21.89 5.80 -27.56
N THR A 179 23.19 6.06 -27.37
CA THR A 179 24.21 5.00 -27.47
C THR A 179 24.12 4.06 -26.27
N GLU A 180 24.75 2.88 -26.37
CA GLU A 180 24.80 1.93 -25.25
C GLU A 180 25.52 2.53 -24.02
N GLU A 181 26.56 3.33 -24.22
CA GLU A 181 27.23 4.03 -23.12
C GLU A 181 26.35 5.10 -22.47
N GLU A 182 25.57 5.84 -23.27
CA GLU A 182 24.59 6.82 -22.78
C GLU A 182 23.47 6.13 -22.00
N ASP A 183 23.00 4.98 -22.46
CA ASP A 183 22.00 4.19 -21.73
C ASP A 183 22.52 3.70 -20.38
N ILE A 184 23.79 3.25 -20.30
CA ILE A 184 24.41 2.85 -19.04
C ILE A 184 24.53 4.03 -18.08
N ALA A 185 25.00 5.19 -18.55
CA ALA A 185 25.12 6.40 -17.73
C ALA A 185 23.76 6.88 -17.20
N MET A 186 22.72 6.89 -18.06
CA MET A 186 21.36 7.23 -17.67
C MET A 186 20.79 6.27 -16.61
N LYS A 187 21.02 4.95 -16.76
CA LYS A 187 20.58 3.96 -15.77
C LYS A 187 21.17 4.19 -14.39
N GLU A 188 22.49 4.42 -14.32
CA GLU A 188 23.16 4.70 -13.04
C GLU A 188 22.62 5.97 -12.37
N LYS A 189 22.29 6.98 -13.15
CA LYS A 189 21.70 8.23 -12.64
C LYS A 189 20.26 8.06 -12.13
N ILE A 190 19.44 7.28 -12.84
CA ILE A 190 18.09 6.91 -12.37
C ILE A 190 18.21 6.19 -11.02
N ILE A 191 19.11 5.21 -10.92
CA ILE A 191 19.34 4.47 -9.66
C ILE A 191 19.85 5.40 -8.56
N PHE A 192 20.82 6.27 -8.85
CA PHE A 192 21.42 7.18 -7.88
C PHE A 192 20.40 8.16 -7.30
N SER A 193 19.58 8.79 -8.15
CA SER A 193 18.55 9.73 -7.71
C SER A 193 17.53 9.09 -6.75
N ARG A 194 17.07 7.87 -7.08
CA ARG A 194 16.11 7.12 -6.25
C ARG A 194 16.76 6.50 -5.01
N LYS A 195 18.06 6.23 -5.02
CA LYS A 195 18.83 5.75 -3.85
C LYS A 195 18.79 6.77 -2.70
N GLY A 196 18.82 8.08 -3.00
CA GLY A 196 18.66 9.12 -1.98
C GLY A 196 17.31 9.04 -1.26
N VAL A 197 16.23 8.85 -2.02
CA VAL A 197 14.87 8.67 -1.49
C VAL A 197 14.78 7.38 -0.67
N TYR A 198 15.29 6.27 -1.20
CA TYR A 198 15.38 4.99 -0.49
C TYR A 198 16.09 5.13 0.85
N LYS A 199 17.24 5.81 0.90
CA LYS A 199 18.01 5.98 2.15
C LYS A 199 17.27 6.82 3.19
N ALA A 200 16.55 7.86 2.76
CA ALA A 200 15.70 8.62 3.67
C ALA A 200 14.57 7.75 4.24
N THR A 201 13.89 6.96 3.40
CA THR A 201 12.83 6.05 3.85
C THR A 201 13.37 4.93 4.74
N GLU A 202 14.54 4.37 4.41
CA GLU A 202 15.21 3.31 5.15
C GLU A 202 15.53 3.73 6.60
N SER A 203 15.92 5.00 6.85
CA SER A 203 16.14 5.46 8.22
C SER A 203 14.87 5.40 9.07
N PHE A 204 13.71 5.74 8.51
CA PHE A 204 12.43 5.62 9.22
C PHE A 204 12.05 4.16 9.46
N VAL A 205 12.31 3.28 8.48
CA VAL A 205 12.09 1.83 8.64
C VAL A 205 12.93 1.28 9.80
N GLN A 206 14.20 1.66 9.90
CA GLN A 206 15.08 1.22 11.00
C GLN A 206 14.59 1.71 12.37
N GLU A 207 14.14 2.96 12.47
CA GLU A 207 13.57 3.54 13.69
C GLU A 207 12.32 2.79 14.18
N ARG A 208 11.45 2.39 13.23
CA ARG A 208 10.18 1.69 13.50
C ARG A 208 10.33 0.19 13.75
N TRP A 209 11.42 -0.42 13.28
CA TRP A 209 11.63 -1.86 13.31
C TRP A 209 11.44 -2.48 14.70
N LYS A 210 11.98 -1.81 15.74
CA LYS A 210 11.88 -2.27 17.13
C LYS A 210 10.44 -2.40 17.63
N PHE A 211 9.53 -1.54 17.15
CA PHE A 211 8.12 -1.58 17.52
C PHE A 211 7.38 -2.61 16.68
N GLU A 212 7.63 -2.61 15.37
CA GLU A 212 6.97 -3.49 14.40
C GLU A 212 7.30 -4.98 14.63
N ASP A 213 8.53 -5.30 15.04
CA ASP A 213 8.93 -6.67 15.38
C ASP A 213 8.21 -7.18 16.64
N ASN A 214 7.88 -6.29 17.56
CA ASN A 214 7.18 -6.62 18.81
C ASN A 214 5.66 -6.75 18.66
N ILE A 215 5.08 -6.36 17.51
CA ILE A 215 3.66 -6.60 17.20
C ILE A 215 3.49 -8.04 16.72
N LYS A 216 2.96 -8.91 17.60
CA LYS A 216 2.72 -10.33 17.27
C LYS A 216 1.32 -10.57 16.70
N ARG A 217 0.32 -9.77 17.09
CA ARG A 217 -1.05 -9.86 16.57
C ARG A 217 -1.53 -8.52 16.00
N PRO A 218 -1.33 -8.25 14.70
CA PRO A 218 -1.70 -6.99 14.05
C PRO A 218 -3.18 -6.93 13.60
N TYR A 219 -4.03 -7.85 14.08
CA TYR A 219 -5.42 -7.99 13.66
C TYR A 219 -6.32 -8.18 14.88
N PHE A 220 -7.61 -7.89 14.72
CA PHE A 220 -8.60 -8.02 15.77
C PHE A 220 -8.81 -9.49 16.21
N HIS A 221 -8.91 -9.71 17.51
CA HIS A 221 -9.29 -10.99 18.09
C HIS A 221 -9.91 -10.81 19.49
N MET A 222 -10.89 -11.63 19.86
CA MET A 222 -11.57 -11.54 21.16
C MET A 222 -10.67 -11.87 22.37
N LYS A 223 -9.72 -12.80 22.21
CA LYS A 223 -8.71 -13.09 23.24
C LYS A 223 -7.92 -11.82 23.56
N PRO A 224 -7.70 -11.48 24.83
CA PRO A 224 -6.87 -10.34 25.20
C PRO A 224 -5.46 -10.39 24.55
N LEU A 225 -4.91 -9.22 24.26
CA LEU A 225 -3.49 -9.01 24.01
C LEU A 225 -2.70 -9.15 25.32
N GLU A 226 -1.46 -9.60 25.18
CA GLU A 226 -0.51 -9.63 26.27
C GLU A 226 -0.09 -8.20 26.67
N ARG A 227 0.21 -7.99 27.96
CA ARG A 227 0.64 -6.68 28.48
C ARG A 227 1.84 -6.10 27.73
N GLY A 228 2.76 -6.95 27.28
CA GLY A 228 3.92 -6.53 26.49
C GLY A 228 3.53 -5.93 25.13
N GLN A 229 2.51 -6.47 24.45
CA GLN A 229 2.02 -5.92 23.19
C GLN A 229 1.27 -4.60 23.39
N LEU A 230 0.45 -4.50 24.45
CA LEU A 230 -0.22 -3.25 24.80
C LEU A 230 0.79 -2.14 25.09
N LYS A 231 1.82 -2.44 25.90
CA LYS A 231 2.92 -1.53 26.19
C LYS A 231 3.65 -1.10 24.91
N ASN A 232 3.97 -2.04 24.02
CA ASN A 232 4.62 -1.74 22.74
C ASN A 232 3.79 -0.79 21.87
N TRP A 233 2.46 -0.98 21.79
CA TRP A 233 1.58 -0.06 21.05
C TRP A 233 1.57 1.35 21.64
N VAL A 234 1.53 1.48 22.97
CA VAL A 234 1.61 2.78 23.64
C VAL A 234 2.93 3.47 23.31
N GLU A 235 4.05 2.77 23.50
CA GLU A 235 5.40 3.32 23.23
C GLU A 235 5.59 3.68 21.75
N TYR A 236 5.01 2.91 20.83
CA TYR A 236 5.09 3.19 19.40
C TYR A 236 4.29 4.44 19.02
N LEU A 237 3.05 4.57 19.51
CA LEU A 237 2.23 5.76 19.29
C LEU A 237 2.88 7.00 19.89
N ASP A 238 3.41 6.91 21.11
CA ASP A 238 4.11 8.02 21.77
C ASP A 238 5.35 8.45 20.98
N TYR A 239 6.10 7.48 20.45
CA TYR A 239 7.26 7.74 19.62
C TYR A 239 6.90 8.53 18.36
N GLU A 240 5.91 8.08 17.57
CA GLU A 240 5.52 8.77 16.33
C GLU A 240 4.96 10.18 16.62
N ILE A 241 4.15 10.33 17.69
CA ILE A 241 3.63 11.64 18.10
C ILE A 241 4.78 12.60 18.47
N ALA A 242 5.77 12.12 19.22
CA ALA A 242 6.93 12.93 19.63
C ALA A 242 7.82 13.32 18.45
N GLN A 243 8.06 12.40 17.50
CA GLN A 243 8.87 12.67 16.31
C GLN A 243 8.28 13.82 15.46
N VAL A 244 6.95 13.98 15.44
CA VAL A 244 6.29 15.08 14.72
C VAL A 244 6.35 16.40 15.47
N ALA A 245 6.30 16.38 16.81
CA ALA A 245 6.50 17.58 17.63
C ALA A 245 7.89 18.22 17.40
N ASP A 246 8.92 17.39 17.21
CA ASP A 246 10.30 17.85 16.99
C ASP A 246 10.62 18.23 15.52
N LYS A 247 9.90 17.67 14.55
CA LYS A 247 10.17 17.87 13.10
C LYS A 247 9.06 18.62 12.37
N ALA A 248 8.62 19.75 12.92
CA ALA A 248 7.58 20.65 12.38
C ALA A 248 7.78 21.12 10.91
N LYS A 249 8.90 20.79 10.25
CA LYS A 249 9.22 21.16 8.86
C LYS A 249 9.11 20.04 7.82
N GLN A 250 8.86 18.78 8.19
CA GLN A 250 8.79 17.65 7.24
C GLN A 250 7.38 17.07 7.08
N ARG A 251 6.37 17.96 7.05
CA ARG A 251 4.93 17.66 7.11
C ARG A 251 4.36 16.82 5.95
N GLU A 252 5.19 16.33 5.02
CA GLU A 252 4.70 15.83 3.73
C GLU A 252 4.96 14.33 3.45
N LYS A 253 5.75 13.59 4.26
CA LYS A 253 6.22 12.25 3.83
C LYS A 253 6.43 11.17 4.91
N ASN A 254 5.64 11.15 5.98
CA ASN A 254 5.62 10.00 6.89
C ASN A 254 4.27 9.27 6.79
N GLU A 255 4.26 7.95 7.07
CA GLU A 255 3.00 7.23 7.35
C GLU A 255 2.25 8.05 8.39
N ASP A 256 1.05 8.54 8.03
CA ASP A 256 0.27 9.48 8.84
C ASP A 256 0.06 8.86 10.23
N GLU A 257 0.26 9.59 11.32
CA GLU A 257 0.01 9.01 12.64
C GLU A 257 -1.45 8.52 12.74
N ALA A 258 -2.36 9.09 11.94
CA ALA A 258 -3.69 8.55 11.67
C ALA A 258 -3.67 7.06 11.28
N VAL A 259 -2.84 6.67 10.32
CA VAL A 259 -2.71 5.29 9.85
C VAL A 259 -2.19 4.38 10.96
N LEU A 260 -1.22 4.84 11.76
CA LEU A 260 -0.73 4.04 12.88
C LEU A 260 -1.80 3.86 13.96
N PHE A 261 -2.58 4.91 14.26
CA PHE A 261 -3.73 4.84 15.14
C PHE A 261 -4.78 3.87 14.63
N GLU A 262 -5.18 3.96 13.35
CA GLU A 262 -6.14 3.03 12.74
C GLU A 262 -5.66 1.57 12.86
N ARG A 263 -4.37 1.32 12.58
CA ARG A 263 -3.76 -0.01 12.76
C ARG A 263 -3.79 -0.49 14.21
N CYS A 264 -3.48 0.40 15.15
CA CYS A 264 -3.52 0.11 16.57
C CYS A 264 -4.94 -0.25 17.02
N LEU A 265 -5.93 0.56 16.62
CA LEU A 265 -7.34 0.38 16.98
C LEU A 265 -7.93 -0.91 16.42
N ILE A 266 -7.44 -1.42 15.28
CA ILE A 266 -7.82 -2.77 14.81
C ILE A 266 -7.40 -3.85 15.83
N ALA A 267 -6.14 -3.86 16.26
CA ALA A 267 -5.63 -4.87 17.19
C ALA A 267 -6.15 -4.66 18.62
N CYS A 268 -6.33 -3.41 19.00
CA CYS A 268 -6.65 -2.95 20.35
C CYS A 268 -8.11 -2.49 20.51
N ALA A 269 -9.03 -2.91 19.62
CA ALA A 269 -10.39 -2.38 19.59
C ALA A 269 -11.17 -2.48 20.92
N LEU A 270 -10.87 -3.49 21.75
CA LEU A 270 -11.51 -3.71 23.06
C LEU A 270 -10.84 -2.98 24.23
N TYR A 271 -9.83 -2.14 23.96
CA TYR A 271 -9.04 -1.42 24.95
C TYR A 271 -9.31 0.08 24.83
N GLU A 272 -10.20 0.58 25.68
CA GLU A 272 -10.68 1.96 25.64
C GLU A 272 -9.58 3.02 25.75
N GLU A 273 -8.46 2.69 26.41
CA GLU A 273 -7.33 3.59 26.58
C GLU A 273 -6.70 4.03 25.25
N PHE A 274 -6.71 3.18 24.23
CA PHE A 274 -6.21 3.54 22.89
C PHE A 274 -7.17 4.47 22.14
N TRP A 275 -8.47 4.28 22.32
CA TRP A 275 -9.49 5.17 21.78
C TRP A 275 -9.41 6.56 22.41
N PHE A 276 -9.27 6.63 23.74
CA PHE A 276 -9.08 7.92 24.42
C PHE A 276 -7.79 8.62 23.96
N LYS A 277 -6.69 7.89 23.81
CA LYS A 277 -5.44 8.44 23.27
C LYS A 277 -5.60 8.98 21.86
N TYR A 278 -6.34 8.27 21.00
CA TYR A 278 -6.63 8.73 19.64
C TYR A 278 -7.47 10.01 19.63
N ILE A 279 -8.52 10.07 20.45
CA ILE A 279 -9.35 11.26 20.64
C ILE A 279 -8.51 12.46 21.11
N ASP A 280 -7.61 12.26 22.06
CA ASP A 280 -6.77 13.34 22.58
C ASP A 280 -5.73 13.81 21.55
N TRP A 281 -5.19 12.90 20.74
CA TRP A 281 -4.37 13.27 19.57
C TRP A 281 -5.17 14.05 18.52
N LEU A 282 -6.41 13.67 18.23
CA LEU A 282 -7.29 14.45 17.33
C LEU A 282 -7.56 15.85 17.87
N LYS A 283 -7.80 15.98 19.18
CA LYS A 283 -8.03 17.28 19.83
C LYS A 283 -6.79 18.18 19.79
N SER A 284 -5.58 17.63 19.91
CA SER A 284 -4.35 18.42 19.86
C SER A 284 -4.07 19.01 18.47
N ARG A 285 -4.69 18.43 17.44
CA ARG A 285 -4.61 18.88 16.03
C ARG A 285 -5.78 19.78 15.59
N LYS A 286 -6.56 20.33 16.53
CA LYS A 286 -7.70 21.22 16.23
C LYS A 286 -7.30 22.36 15.28
N GLY A 287 -7.96 22.44 14.13
CA GLY A 287 -7.71 23.43 13.07
C GLY A 287 -7.07 22.84 11.81
N GLU A 288 -6.60 21.59 11.86
CA GLU A 288 -6.23 20.82 10.67
C GLU A 288 -7.46 20.11 10.09
N ASP A 289 -7.66 20.15 8.77
CA ASP A 289 -8.65 19.30 8.13
C ASP A 289 -8.07 17.89 8.00
N LEU A 290 -8.48 17.00 8.91
CA LEU A 290 -8.05 15.61 8.95
C LEU A 290 -9.05 14.67 8.25
N ARG A 291 -10.13 15.20 7.65
CA ARG A 291 -11.16 14.37 7.00
C ARG A 291 -10.63 13.55 5.83
N ASP A 292 -9.66 14.08 5.09
CA ASP A 292 -9.02 13.33 3.99
C ASP A 292 -8.00 12.29 4.49
N LYS A 293 -7.66 12.31 5.79
CA LYS A 293 -6.62 11.47 6.41
C LYS A 293 -7.18 10.37 7.30
N ILE A 294 -8.43 10.51 7.73
CA ILE A 294 -9.15 9.60 8.61
C ILE A 294 -10.29 9.01 7.79
N ARG A 295 -10.41 7.68 7.77
CA ARG A 295 -11.57 7.06 7.11
C ARG A 295 -12.83 7.26 7.97
N ASP A 296 -13.88 7.79 7.33
CA ASP A 296 -15.23 7.90 7.92
C ASP A 296 -15.83 6.53 8.26
#